data_AF-A0AAD6Q785-F1
#
_entry.id   AF-A0AAD6Q785-F1
#
_cell.length_a   1.000
_cell.length_b   1.000
_cell.length_c   1.000
_cell.angle_alpha   90.00
_cell.angle_beta   90.00
_cell.angle_gamma   90.00
#
_symmetry.space_group_name_H-M   'P 1'
#
loop_
_entity.id
_entity.type
_entity.pdbx_description
1 polymer ?
#
loop_
_entity_poly.entity_id
_entity_poly.type
_entity_poly.pdbx_seq_one_letter_code
_entity_poly.pdbx_strand_id
1 'polypeptide(L)'
;MLKEARTRPIGLSDALLPRVMPFLHQLVKDYGKNSFMWVGPKPRVNIMNPDQIRDVFMKINEYQKPFHPLMKPLACGLASHEGEKWAKHRKIINPAFHQEKLKVIICSVLYSCNIKLSMMICSVLQLMIPALYESCSGMINKWEKLVSVDEGSCELDVWPDLQGLTCDAISRTSFGSNYEEGKRIFDLLKELTDLTVHVIIKAIVIPGYRFLPIPSNRRLKAIDKEIKASLKALINKREKAMSGGEDAKNDLLDILLESNFREIQEHGNTKIIGMSIEDVVDECKIFYFAGQETTSVLLTWTMVLLAQYPNWQARAREEVVQVFGNKKPDFDGLNHLKVVSISLHLQLNSCTSILCCYC
;
A
#
# COMPACT_ATOMS: atom_id res chain seq x y z
N MET A 1 -29.48 7.34 -1.80
CA MET A 1 -28.59 6.35 -1.15
C MET A 1 -27.30 6.95 -0.62
N LEU A 2 -26.23 7.18 -1.40
CA LEU A 2 -24.93 7.62 -0.81
C LEU A 2 -25.01 8.98 -0.07
N LYS A 3 -25.69 9.97 -0.66
CA LYS A 3 -25.92 11.29 -0.02
C LYS A 3 -26.72 11.17 1.27
N GLU A 4 -27.73 10.30 1.29
CA GLU A 4 -28.62 10.09 2.44
C GLU A 4 -27.95 9.27 3.54
N ALA A 5 -27.18 8.24 3.18
CA ALA A 5 -26.31 7.57 4.13
C ALA A 5 -25.35 8.58 4.77
N ARG A 6 -24.89 9.58 3.97
CA ARG A 6 -24.01 10.65 4.43
C ARG A 6 -24.56 11.61 5.48
N THR A 7 -25.87 11.74 5.61
CA THR A 7 -26.49 12.62 6.60
C THR A 7 -26.70 11.95 7.95
N ARG A 8 -26.58 10.63 8.04
CA ARG A 8 -26.77 9.89 9.30
C ARG A 8 -25.46 9.85 10.10
N PRO A 9 -25.49 10.13 11.41
CA PRO A 9 -24.33 9.95 12.28
C PRO A 9 -23.96 8.46 12.31
N ILE A 10 -22.68 8.18 12.57
CA ILE A 10 -22.18 6.82 12.70
C ILE A 10 -21.42 6.69 14.01
N GLY A 11 -21.82 5.72 14.82
CA GLY A 11 -21.11 5.31 16.01
C GLY A 11 -19.91 4.44 15.65
N LEU A 12 -18.94 4.36 16.56
CA LEU A 12 -17.73 3.55 16.38
C LEU A 12 -18.00 2.04 16.24
N SER A 13 -19.13 1.57 16.77
CA SER A 13 -19.56 0.15 16.71
C SER A 13 -20.56 -0.14 15.59
N ASP A 14 -20.95 0.85 14.79
CA ASP A 14 -21.93 0.67 13.73
C ASP A 14 -21.33 -0.08 12.54
N ALA A 15 -22.16 -0.87 11.85
CA ALA A 15 -21.77 -1.47 10.59
C ALA A 15 -21.42 -0.36 9.57
N LEU A 16 -20.22 -0.43 9.02
CA LEU A 16 -19.72 0.57 8.05
C LEU A 16 -20.30 0.37 6.65
N LEU A 17 -20.61 -0.86 6.26
CA LEU A 17 -21.06 -1.19 4.90
C LEU A 17 -22.34 -0.44 4.45
N PRO A 18 -23.40 -0.32 5.28
CA PRO A 18 -24.58 0.50 4.96
C PRO A 18 -24.24 1.98 4.71
N ARG A 19 -23.13 2.48 5.28
CA ARG A 19 -22.71 3.87 5.20
C ARG A 19 -21.81 4.13 4.00
N VAL A 20 -20.85 3.24 3.77
CA VAL A 20 -19.81 3.36 2.74
C VAL A 20 -20.33 2.89 1.38
N MET A 21 -21.03 1.75 1.35
CA MET A 21 -21.57 1.14 0.12
C MET A 21 -23.06 0.80 0.27
N PRO A 22 -23.94 1.80 0.54
CA PRO A 22 -25.37 1.59 0.79
C PRO A 22 -26.07 0.83 -0.34
N PHE A 23 -25.68 1.08 -1.60
CA PHE A 23 -26.26 0.40 -2.75
C PHE A 23 -25.92 -1.09 -2.78
N LEU A 24 -24.64 -1.45 -2.59
CA LEU A 24 -24.21 -2.85 -2.56
C LEU A 24 -24.83 -3.58 -1.36
N HIS A 25 -24.87 -2.94 -0.20
CA HIS A 25 -25.51 -3.48 1.01
C HIS A 25 -26.98 -3.81 0.78
N GLN A 26 -27.73 -2.89 0.16
CA GLN A 26 -29.14 -3.09 -0.17
C GLN A 26 -29.34 -4.19 -1.20
N LEU A 27 -28.51 -4.22 -2.25
CA LEU A 27 -28.56 -5.24 -3.29
C LEU A 27 -28.34 -6.65 -2.73
N VAL A 28 -27.39 -6.82 -1.80
CA VAL A 28 -27.14 -8.11 -1.13
C VAL A 28 -28.31 -8.52 -0.24
N LYS A 29 -28.99 -7.56 0.39
CA LYS A 29 -30.20 -7.83 1.18
C LYS A 29 -31.37 -8.28 0.30
N ASP A 30 -31.56 -7.63 -0.84
CA ASP A 30 -32.74 -7.86 -1.69
C ASP A 30 -32.58 -9.10 -2.59
N TYR A 31 -31.38 -9.35 -3.09
CA TYR A 31 -31.11 -10.38 -4.10
C TYR A 31 -30.14 -11.47 -3.64
N GLY A 32 -29.65 -11.39 -2.40
CA GLY A 32 -28.75 -12.38 -1.81
C GLY A 32 -27.27 -12.10 -2.05
N LYS A 33 -26.44 -12.94 -1.43
CA LYS A 33 -24.96 -12.84 -1.41
C LYS A 33 -24.30 -12.94 -2.78
N ASN A 34 -24.90 -13.70 -3.68
CA ASN A 34 -24.50 -13.76 -5.09
C ASN A 34 -25.55 -13.01 -5.90
N SER A 35 -25.21 -11.82 -6.37
CA SER A 35 -26.15 -10.93 -7.04
C SER A 35 -25.51 -10.25 -8.24
N PHE A 36 -26.35 -9.67 -9.08
CA PHE A 36 -25.92 -8.98 -10.29
C PHE A 36 -26.19 -7.49 -10.16
N MET A 37 -25.26 -6.66 -10.64
CA MET A 37 -25.46 -5.22 -10.71
C MET A 37 -24.87 -4.62 -11.98
N TRP A 38 -25.38 -3.46 -12.36
CA TRP A 38 -24.82 -2.65 -13.42
C TRP A 38 -23.97 -1.52 -12.84
N VAL A 39 -22.77 -1.33 -13.40
CA VAL A 39 -21.94 -0.14 -13.17
C VAL A 39 -21.79 0.58 -14.51
N GLY A 40 -22.65 1.58 -14.73
CA GLY A 40 -22.82 2.19 -16.05
C GLY A 40 -23.26 1.11 -17.06
N PRO A 41 -22.65 1.03 -18.25
CA PRO A 41 -23.01 0.03 -19.25
C PRO A 41 -22.36 -1.35 -19.00
N LYS A 42 -21.60 -1.52 -17.90
CA LYS A 42 -20.86 -2.76 -17.63
C LYS A 42 -21.57 -3.60 -16.58
N PRO A 43 -21.95 -4.84 -16.90
CA PRO A 43 -22.50 -5.75 -15.92
C PRO A 43 -21.41 -6.23 -14.94
N ARG A 44 -21.79 -6.45 -13.68
CA ARG A 44 -20.93 -7.00 -12.64
C ARG A 44 -21.67 -8.07 -11.85
N VAL A 45 -20.95 -9.12 -11.49
CA VAL A 45 -21.43 -10.18 -10.59
C VAL A 45 -20.74 -10.00 -9.25
N ASN A 46 -21.53 -9.95 -8.19
CA ASN A 46 -21.03 -10.01 -6.82
C ASN A 46 -20.93 -11.48 -6.42
N ILE A 47 -19.76 -11.89 -5.96
CA ILE A 47 -19.49 -13.24 -5.48
C ILE A 47 -19.04 -13.11 -4.02
N MET A 48 -19.76 -13.77 -3.11
CA MET A 48 -19.41 -13.79 -1.68
C MET A 48 -19.17 -15.21 -1.15
N ASN A 49 -19.29 -16.23 -2.00
CA ASN A 49 -18.94 -17.60 -1.64
C ASN A 49 -17.41 -17.79 -1.69
N PRO A 50 -16.75 -18.22 -0.58
CA PRO A 50 -15.29 -18.36 -0.53
C PRO A 50 -14.69 -19.32 -1.55
N ASP A 51 -15.36 -20.43 -1.87
CA ASP A 51 -14.88 -21.40 -2.86
C ASP A 51 -14.91 -20.80 -4.27
N GLN A 52 -15.98 -20.10 -4.62
CA GLN A 52 -16.08 -19.39 -5.90
C GLN A 52 -15.05 -18.26 -6.01
N ILE A 53 -14.83 -17.51 -4.93
CA ILE A 53 -13.77 -16.49 -4.87
C ILE A 53 -12.41 -17.14 -5.11
N ARG A 54 -12.10 -18.23 -4.39
CA ARG A 54 -10.86 -18.98 -4.55
C ARG A 54 -10.66 -19.44 -5.99
N ASP A 55 -11.70 -19.99 -6.63
CA ASP A 55 -11.64 -20.46 -8.02
C ASP A 55 -11.32 -19.31 -8.99
N VAL A 56 -11.96 -18.14 -8.82
CA VAL A 56 -11.66 -16.93 -9.61
C VAL A 56 -10.20 -16.51 -9.45
N PHE A 57 -9.68 -16.49 -8.22
CA PHE A 57 -8.29 -16.13 -7.95
C PHE A 57 -7.26 -17.17 -8.43
N MET A 58 -7.62 -18.45 -8.53
CA MET A 58 -6.75 -19.51 -9.08
C MET A 58 -6.69 -19.48 -10.61
N LYS A 59 -7.76 -19.03 -11.27
CA LYS A 59 -7.89 -19.01 -12.73
C LYS A 59 -7.50 -17.67 -13.34
N ILE A 60 -6.29 -17.20 -13.05
CA ILE A 60 -5.78 -15.88 -13.47
C ILE A 60 -5.72 -15.70 -15.01
N ASN A 61 -5.68 -16.79 -15.78
CA ASN A 61 -5.70 -16.73 -17.24
C ASN A 61 -7.13 -16.61 -17.82
N GLU A 62 -8.15 -17.02 -17.06
CA GLU A 62 -9.56 -16.90 -17.44
C GLU A 62 -10.15 -15.56 -16.94
N TYR A 63 -9.77 -15.14 -15.73
CA TYR A 63 -10.25 -13.91 -15.10
C TYR A 63 -9.13 -12.86 -15.03
N GLN A 64 -9.19 -11.89 -15.94
CA GLN A 64 -8.28 -10.76 -15.95
C GLN A 64 -8.64 -9.72 -14.88
N LYS A 65 -7.64 -8.98 -14.40
CA LYS A 65 -7.82 -7.89 -13.44
C LYS A 65 -8.71 -6.81 -14.05
N PRO A 66 -9.78 -6.40 -13.35
CA PRO A 66 -10.63 -5.32 -13.83
C PRO A 66 -9.84 -4.00 -13.76
N PHE A 67 -9.42 -3.47 -14.90
CA PHE A 67 -8.62 -2.25 -14.94
C PHE A 67 -9.31 -1.13 -15.71
N HIS A 68 -9.71 -0.07 -15.00
CA HIS A 68 -10.27 1.11 -15.65
C HIS A 68 -9.14 1.94 -16.28
N PRO A 69 -9.23 2.37 -17.55
CA PRO A 69 -8.17 3.14 -18.21
C PRO A 69 -7.76 4.44 -17.50
N LEU A 70 -8.60 4.95 -16.59
CA LEU A 70 -8.29 6.11 -15.74
C LEU A 70 -7.43 5.80 -14.53
N MET A 71 -7.26 4.53 -14.17
CA MET A 71 -6.34 4.12 -13.12
C MET A 71 -4.90 4.08 -13.62
N LYS A 72 -4.64 4.14 -14.94
CA LYS A 72 -3.28 4.16 -15.52
C LYS A 72 -2.34 5.17 -14.89
N PRO A 73 -2.73 6.43 -14.68
CA PRO A 73 -1.85 7.41 -14.04
C PRO A 73 -1.54 7.08 -12.58
N LEU A 74 -2.38 6.31 -11.88
CA LEU A 74 -2.22 6.01 -10.45
C LEU A 74 -1.51 4.67 -10.21
N ALA A 75 -1.95 3.63 -10.94
CA ALA A 75 -1.58 2.25 -10.71
C ALA A 75 -1.28 1.53 -12.04
N CYS A 76 -0.18 1.90 -12.69
CA CYS A 76 0.44 1.10 -13.76
C CYS A 76 1.45 0.11 -13.16
N GLY A 77 2.07 -0.73 -14.01
CA GLY A 77 2.99 -1.78 -13.57
C GLY A 77 2.27 -3.04 -13.12
N LEU A 78 2.80 -3.72 -12.11
CA LEU A 78 2.36 -5.05 -11.67
C LEU A 78 0.86 -5.15 -11.31
N ALA A 79 0.27 -4.05 -10.83
CA ALA A 79 -1.15 -3.95 -10.52
C ALA A 79 -2.06 -4.05 -11.76
N SER A 80 -1.55 -3.68 -12.94
CA SER A 80 -2.31 -3.58 -14.20
C SER A 80 -1.86 -4.57 -15.27
N HIS A 81 -0.64 -5.10 -15.19
CA HIS A 81 -0.11 -6.03 -16.17
C HIS A 81 -0.70 -7.42 -16.04
N GLU A 82 -0.78 -8.12 -17.17
CA GLU A 82 -1.24 -9.50 -17.31
C GLU A 82 -0.24 -10.34 -18.10
N GLY A 83 -0.41 -11.67 -18.05
CA GLY A 83 0.33 -12.62 -18.88
C GLY A 83 1.84 -12.52 -18.73
N GLU A 84 2.56 -12.63 -19.85
CA GLU A 84 4.02 -12.62 -19.89
C GLU A 84 4.63 -11.32 -19.34
N LYS A 85 4.00 -10.16 -19.61
CA LYS A 85 4.50 -8.87 -19.09
C LYS A 85 4.45 -8.85 -17.56
N TRP A 86 3.36 -9.34 -16.98
CA TRP A 86 3.24 -9.47 -15.52
C TRP A 86 4.25 -10.46 -14.95
N ALA A 87 4.40 -11.65 -15.57
CA ALA A 87 5.34 -12.66 -15.10
C ALA A 87 6.79 -12.14 -15.10
N LYS A 88 7.16 -11.40 -16.16
CA LYS A 88 8.46 -10.74 -16.30
C LYS A 88 8.70 -9.71 -15.20
N HIS A 89 7.79 -8.74 -15.06
CA HIS A 89 7.94 -7.69 -14.04
C HIS A 89 7.99 -8.31 -12.64
N ARG A 90 7.13 -9.29 -12.36
CA ARG A 90 7.14 -10.02 -11.09
C ARG A 90 8.47 -10.72 -10.84
N LYS A 91 9.04 -11.40 -11.84
CA LYS A 91 10.34 -12.06 -11.73
C LYS A 91 11.44 -11.08 -11.33
N ILE A 92 11.52 -9.92 -11.99
CA ILE A 92 12.55 -8.91 -11.75
C ILE A 92 12.35 -8.19 -10.42
N ILE A 93 11.10 -7.98 -10.00
CA ILE A 93 10.76 -7.32 -8.74
C ILE A 93 10.91 -8.26 -7.54
N ASN A 94 10.61 -9.55 -7.69
CA ASN A 94 10.58 -10.52 -6.60
C ASN A 94 11.85 -10.54 -5.71
N PRO A 95 13.10 -10.40 -6.23
CA PRO A 95 14.30 -10.30 -5.38
C PRO A 95 14.28 -9.18 -4.35
N ALA A 96 13.52 -8.12 -4.62
CA ALA A 96 13.28 -7.01 -3.71
C ALA A 96 12.24 -7.34 -2.63
N PHE A 97 11.40 -8.36 -2.87
CA PHE A 97 10.31 -8.82 -1.99
C PHE A 97 10.38 -10.32 -1.61
N HIS A 98 11.51 -11.00 -1.77
CA HIS A 98 11.58 -12.44 -1.50
C HIS A 98 11.39 -12.75 -0.01
N GLN A 99 10.75 -13.89 0.29
CA GLN A 99 10.34 -14.33 1.64
C GLN A 99 11.47 -14.42 2.68
N GLU A 100 12.72 -14.51 2.25
CA GLU A 100 13.88 -14.43 3.13
C GLU A 100 14.14 -13.00 3.66
N LYS A 101 13.53 -11.98 3.05
CA LYS A 101 13.72 -10.54 3.36
C LYS A 101 12.47 -9.82 3.92
N LEU A 102 11.31 -10.48 4.09
CA LEU A 102 10.02 -9.82 4.42
C LEU A 102 9.20 -10.47 5.55
N LYS A 103 9.79 -11.32 6.40
CA LYS A 103 9.07 -12.23 7.31
C LYS A 103 8.23 -11.64 8.45
N VAL A 104 7.82 -10.37 8.41
CA VAL A 104 6.93 -9.77 9.43
C VAL A 104 5.49 -9.53 8.91
N ILE A 105 5.21 -9.59 7.60
CA ILE A 105 3.85 -9.29 7.10
C ILE A 105 3.03 -10.55 6.74
N ILE A 106 3.66 -11.71 6.53
CA ILE A 106 2.98 -12.96 6.08
C ILE A 106 3.36 -14.14 6.99
N CYS A 107 3.21 -13.99 8.31
CA CYS A 107 3.48 -15.09 9.25
C CYS A 107 2.23 -15.74 9.86
N SER A 108 1.01 -15.40 9.40
CA SER A 108 -0.22 -16.06 9.89
C SER A 108 -0.79 -17.16 8.97
N VAL A 109 -0.22 -17.45 7.80
CA VAL A 109 -0.82 -18.43 6.85
C VAL A 109 0.06 -19.66 6.53
N LEU A 110 1.36 -19.68 6.86
CA LEU A 110 2.23 -20.82 6.51
C LEU A 110 2.91 -21.43 7.73
N TYR A 111 2.10 -21.99 8.63
CA TYR A 111 2.55 -22.93 9.66
C TYR A 111 2.59 -24.34 9.07
N SER A 112 3.43 -24.58 8.06
CA SER A 112 3.78 -25.92 7.53
C SER A 112 4.88 -25.76 6.49
N CYS A 113 6.14 -25.61 6.92
CA CYS A 113 7.34 -26.12 6.24
C CYS A 113 8.60 -25.67 7.00
N ASN A 114 9.17 -26.60 7.78
CA ASN A 114 10.54 -26.53 8.27
C ASN A 114 11.51 -26.61 7.10
N ILE A 115 12.43 -25.65 6.90
CA ILE A 115 13.85 -25.89 6.53
C ILE A 115 14.69 -24.66 6.98
N LYS A 116 15.87 -24.95 7.55
CA LYS A 116 16.94 -24.02 7.95
C LYS A 116 17.36 -23.07 6.83
N LEU A 117 17.29 -21.75 7.04
CA LEU A 117 18.11 -20.76 6.32
C LEU A 117 18.25 -19.48 7.17
N SER A 118 19.29 -19.42 8.02
CA SER A 118 19.38 -18.43 9.13
C SER A 118 20.33 -17.25 8.89
N MET A 119 21.00 -17.13 7.74
CA MET A 119 22.09 -16.13 7.58
C MET A 119 21.84 -15.00 6.56
N MET A 120 20.86 -15.12 5.66
CA MET A 120 20.51 -14.03 4.71
C MET A 120 19.27 -13.22 5.12
N ILE A 121 18.55 -13.67 6.16
CA ILE A 121 17.37 -13.01 6.72
C ILE A 121 17.70 -11.66 7.37
N CYS A 122 18.94 -11.50 7.85
CA CYS A 122 19.37 -10.31 8.57
C CYS A 122 19.40 -9.04 7.69
N SER A 123 19.89 -9.09 6.45
CA SER A 123 20.44 -7.88 5.84
C SER A 123 19.43 -6.80 5.44
N VAL A 124 18.24 -7.13 4.90
CA VAL A 124 17.27 -6.09 4.46
C VAL A 124 16.28 -5.70 5.55
N LEU A 125 15.83 -6.64 6.39
CA LEU A 125 14.99 -6.32 7.56
C LEU A 125 15.76 -5.53 8.63
N GLN A 126 17.06 -5.79 8.82
CA GLN A 126 17.92 -4.92 9.63
C GLN A 126 18.10 -3.53 9.03
N LEU A 127 17.90 -3.33 7.73
CA LEU A 127 17.95 -2.01 7.09
C LEU A 127 16.62 -1.26 7.22
N MET A 128 15.48 -1.97 7.16
CA MET A 128 14.16 -1.34 7.29
C MET A 128 13.82 -0.95 8.73
N ILE A 129 14.19 -1.76 9.73
CA ILE A 129 13.83 -1.51 11.13
C ILE A 129 14.36 -0.15 11.63
N PRO A 130 15.64 0.23 11.42
CA PRO A 130 16.15 1.54 11.79
C PRO A 130 15.38 2.67 11.12
N ALA A 131 15.13 2.57 9.81
CA ALA A 131 14.39 3.58 9.07
C ALA A 131 12.95 3.75 9.59
N LEU A 132 12.25 2.64 9.87
CA LEU A 132 10.91 2.66 10.47
C LEU A 132 10.93 3.22 11.89
N TYR A 133 11.92 2.83 12.69
CA TYR A 133 12.10 3.36 14.04
C TYR A 133 12.34 4.87 14.02
N GLU A 134 13.16 5.37 13.10
CA GLU A 134 13.39 6.81 12.92
C GLU A 134 12.11 7.54 12.52
N SER A 135 11.34 7.00 11.56
CA SER A 135 10.06 7.59 11.16
C SER A 135 9.06 7.64 12.33
N CYS A 136 8.91 6.54 13.06
CA CYS A 136 8.05 6.47 14.24
C CYS A 136 8.51 7.43 15.34
N SER A 137 9.80 7.44 15.66
CA SER A 137 10.37 8.30 16.71
C SER A 137 10.20 9.78 16.36
N GLY A 138 10.38 10.15 15.09
CA GLY A 138 10.13 11.53 14.62
C GLY A 138 8.70 11.98 14.86
N MET A 139 7.72 11.12 14.54
CA MET A 139 6.30 11.39 14.79
C MET A 139 5.98 11.47 16.29
N ILE A 140 6.45 10.51 17.09
CA ILE A 140 6.22 10.50 18.55
C ILE A 140 6.85 11.73 19.22
N ASN A 141 8.08 12.10 18.86
CA ASN A 141 8.74 13.30 19.37
C ASN A 141 7.96 14.59 19.01
N LYS A 142 7.26 14.60 17.88
CA LYS A 142 6.36 15.71 17.52
C LYS A 142 5.15 15.73 18.45
N TRP A 143 4.55 14.58 18.74
CA TRP A 143 3.40 14.47 19.65
C TRP A 143 3.75 14.84 21.09
N GLU A 144 4.91 14.40 21.59
CA GLU A 144 5.39 14.74 22.93
C GLU A 144 5.55 16.26 23.14
N LYS A 145 5.98 16.98 22.10
CA LYS A 145 6.08 18.45 22.13
C LYS A 145 4.74 19.18 22.14
N LEU A 146 3.66 18.51 21.73
CA LEU A 146 2.30 19.07 21.75
C LEU A 146 1.65 18.94 23.14
N VAL A 147 2.09 17.99 23.95
CA VAL A 147 1.62 17.82 25.32
C VAL A 147 2.24 18.91 26.18
N SER A 148 1.41 19.85 26.64
CA SER A 148 1.86 20.93 27.54
C SER A 148 2.26 20.34 28.90
N VAL A 149 3.26 20.95 29.55
CA VAL A 149 3.72 20.53 30.88
C VAL A 149 2.61 20.71 31.93
N ASP A 150 1.69 21.66 31.70
CA ASP A 150 0.66 22.06 32.65
C ASP A 150 -0.62 21.21 32.59
N GLU A 151 -1.06 20.76 31.40
CA GLU A 151 -2.31 19.99 31.24
C GLU A 151 -2.09 18.46 31.18
N GLY A 152 -0.86 18.01 30.92
CA GLY A 152 -0.48 16.59 30.91
C GLY A 152 -1.16 15.72 29.84
N SER A 153 -2.03 16.28 29.00
CA SER A 153 -2.71 15.62 27.88
C SER A 153 -3.12 16.62 26.80
N CYS A 154 -3.33 16.15 25.55
CA CYS A 154 -3.85 16.98 24.46
C CYS A 154 -4.74 16.14 23.52
N GLU A 155 -5.72 16.77 22.88
CA GLU A 155 -6.49 16.16 21.78
C GLU A 155 -5.74 16.33 20.45
N LEU A 156 -5.65 15.26 19.68
CA LEU A 156 -4.88 15.22 18.43
C LEU A 156 -5.60 14.39 17.36
N ASP A 157 -5.76 14.96 16.17
CA ASP A 157 -6.10 14.19 14.97
C ASP A 157 -4.85 13.45 14.47
N VAL A 158 -4.82 12.14 14.70
CA VAL A 158 -3.68 11.29 14.35
C VAL A 158 -3.62 10.93 12.85
N TRP A 159 -4.71 11.11 12.09
CA TRP A 159 -4.77 10.67 10.70
C TRP A 159 -3.70 11.31 9.81
N PRO A 160 -3.51 12.65 9.79
CA PRO A 160 -2.49 13.28 8.97
C PRO A 160 -1.07 12.84 9.33
N ASP A 161 -0.81 12.59 10.61
CA ASP A 161 0.50 12.18 11.11
C ASP A 161 0.79 10.72 10.74
N LEU A 162 -0.20 9.83 10.79
CA LEU A 162 -0.05 8.44 10.31
C LEU A 162 0.14 8.36 8.79
N GLN A 163 -0.51 9.24 8.01
CA GLN A 163 -0.22 9.36 6.56
C GLN A 163 1.23 9.83 6.33
N GLY A 164 1.69 10.82 7.11
CA GLY A 164 3.06 11.30 7.08
C GLY A 164 4.07 10.21 7.45
N LEU A 165 3.78 9.41 8.48
CA LEU A 165 4.60 8.30 8.94
C LEU A 165 4.81 7.25 7.86
N THR A 166 3.73 6.80 7.19
CA THR A 166 3.84 5.75 6.18
C THR A 166 4.49 6.25 4.90
N CYS A 167 4.31 7.54 4.56
CA CYS A 167 5.08 8.21 3.50
C CYS A 167 6.58 8.23 3.83
N ASP A 168 6.95 8.64 5.04
CA ASP A 168 8.34 8.72 5.47
C ASP A 168 9.01 7.34 5.51
N ALA A 169 8.29 6.35 6.05
CA ALA A 169 8.68 4.95 6.04
C ALA A 169 9.02 4.45 4.63
N ILE A 170 8.08 4.54 3.67
CA ILE A 170 8.32 4.02 2.31
C ILE A 170 9.44 4.78 1.60
N SER A 171 9.55 6.10 1.79
CA SER A 171 10.63 6.91 1.22
C SER A 171 12.01 6.49 1.72
N ARG A 172 12.17 6.28 3.03
CA ARG A 172 13.44 5.81 3.60
C ARG A 172 13.75 4.36 3.21
N THR A 173 12.78 3.45 3.32
CA THR A 173 13.03 2.02 3.12
C THR A 173 13.16 1.62 1.66
N SER A 174 12.40 2.24 0.76
CA SER A 174 12.32 1.80 -0.63
C SER A 174 13.12 2.66 -1.60
N PHE A 175 13.39 3.93 -1.26
CA PHE A 175 14.03 4.86 -2.19
C PHE A 175 15.29 5.53 -1.60
N GLY A 176 15.61 5.26 -0.33
CA GLY A 176 16.74 5.86 0.39
C GLY A 176 16.78 7.38 0.27
N SER A 177 15.62 8.00 0.05
CA SER A 177 15.46 9.44 -0.18
C SER A 177 15.29 10.16 1.15
N ASN A 178 15.52 11.48 1.13
CA ASN A 178 15.08 12.30 2.26
C ASN A 178 13.55 12.36 2.28
N TYR A 179 13.00 12.59 3.47
CA TYR A 179 11.55 12.71 3.68
C TYR A 179 10.90 13.73 2.75
N GLU A 180 11.60 14.84 2.44
CA GLU A 180 11.04 15.96 1.67
C GLU A 180 10.76 15.62 0.20
N GLU A 181 11.68 14.93 -0.48
CA GLU A 181 11.51 14.51 -1.87
C GLU A 181 10.35 13.50 -1.99
N GLY A 182 10.29 12.55 -1.04
CA GLY A 182 9.19 11.60 -0.92
C GLY A 182 7.83 12.25 -0.67
N LYS A 183 7.81 13.24 0.23
CA LYS A 183 6.60 14.00 0.58
C LYS A 183 5.99 14.71 -0.62
N ARG A 184 6.81 15.31 -1.50
CA ARG A 184 6.29 15.96 -2.72
C ARG A 184 5.60 14.96 -3.66
N ILE A 185 6.21 13.80 -3.89
CA ILE A 185 5.62 12.73 -4.70
C ILE A 185 4.30 12.26 -4.09
N PHE A 186 4.28 12.13 -2.77
CA PHE A 186 3.08 11.73 -2.03
C PHE A 186 1.94 12.74 -2.14
N ASP A 187 2.19 14.03 -1.89
CA ASP A 187 1.16 15.08 -2.00
C ASP A 187 0.53 15.09 -3.39
N LEU A 188 1.36 14.89 -4.43
CA LEU A 188 0.92 14.75 -5.82
C LEU A 188 0.10 13.47 -6.04
N LEU A 189 0.50 12.32 -5.50
CA LEU A 189 -0.26 11.06 -5.59
C LEU A 189 -1.63 11.15 -4.90
N LYS A 190 -1.71 11.85 -3.77
CA LYS A 190 -2.98 12.10 -3.06
C LYS A 190 -3.93 12.94 -3.90
N GLU A 191 -3.46 14.07 -4.44
CA GLU A 191 -4.25 14.90 -5.35
C GLU A 191 -4.65 14.13 -6.63
N LEU A 192 -3.74 13.32 -7.16
CA LEU A 192 -4.01 12.46 -8.32
C LEU A 192 -5.12 11.45 -8.04
N THR A 193 -5.13 10.85 -6.85
CA THR A 193 -6.15 9.88 -6.43
C THR A 193 -7.53 10.53 -6.37
N ASP A 194 -7.65 11.67 -5.69
CA ASP A 194 -8.92 12.40 -5.56
C ASP A 194 -9.50 12.81 -6.92
N LEU A 195 -8.65 13.37 -7.80
CA LEU A 195 -9.06 13.72 -9.15
C LEU A 195 -9.46 12.49 -9.96
N THR A 196 -8.70 11.40 -9.85
CA THR A 196 -8.96 10.16 -10.60
C THR A 196 -10.31 9.54 -10.20
N VAL A 197 -10.60 9.44 -8.90
CA VAL A 197 -11.89 8.94 -8.39
C VAL A 197 -13.04 9.81 -8.90
N HIS A 198 -12.90 11.14 -8.85
CA HIS A 198 -13.91 12.05 -9.36
C HIS A 198 -14.19 11.84 -10.86
N VAL A 199 -13.13 11.75 -11.67
CA VAL A 199 -13.24 11.56 -13.13
C VAL A 199 -13.82 10.18 -13.46
N ILE A 200 -13.47 9.12 -12.70
CA ILE A 200 -14.04 7.77 -12.88
C ILE A 200 -15.55 7.79 -12.65
N ILE A 201 -16.01 8.39 -11.55
CA ILE A 201 -17.44 8.46 -11.24
C ILE A 201 -18.21 9.18 -12.36
N LYS A 202 -17.65 10.26 -12.92
CA LYS A 202 -18.26 10.98 -14.05
C LYS A 202 -18.20 10.20 -15.35
N ALA A 203 -17.11 9.48 -15.61
CA ALA A 203 -16.94 8.66 -16.81
C ALA A 203 -17.88 7.46 -16.87
N ILE A 204 -18.39 6.97 -15.72
CA ILE A 204 -19.44 5.94 -15.67
C ILE A 204 -20.74 6.45 -16.30
N VAL A 205 -21.06 7.74 -16.10
CA VAL A 205 -22.30 8.36 -16.57
C VAL A 205 -22.14 8.98 -17.96
N ILE A 206 -20.99 9.60 -18.23
CA ILE A 206 -20.72 10.34 -19.47
C ILE A 206 -19.57 9.65 -20.22
N PRO A 207 -19.87 8.87 -21.27
CA PRO A 207 -18.84 8.30 -22.13
C PRO A 207 -17.91 9.39 -22.66
N GLY A 208 -16.60 9.16 -22.58
CA GLY A 208 -15.60 10.12 -23.04
C GLY A 208 -15.30 11.30 -22.10
N TYR A 209 -15.88 11.36 -20.90
CA TYR A 209 -15.65 12.44 -19.92
C TYR A 209 -14.17 12.76 -19.67
N ARG A 210 -13.31 11.73 -19.70
CA ARG A 210 -11.85 11.84 -19.54
C ARG A 210 -11.12 12.62 -20.63
N PHE A 211 -11.73 12.77 -21.81
CA PHE A 211 -11.15 13.47 -22.95
C PHE A 211 -11.57 14.94 -23.00
N LEU A 212 -12.56 15.33 -22.19
CA LEU A 212 -12.99 16.71 -22.11
C LEU A 212 -11.84 17.60 -21.60
N PRO A 213 -11.59 18.76 -22.23
CA PRO A 213 -10.48 19.64 -21.88
C PRO A 213 -10.73 20.47 -20.60
N ILE A 214 -11.31 19.86 -19.57
CA ILE A 214 -11.67 20.48 -18.29
C ILE A 214 -10.45 20.63 -17.36
N PRO A 215 -10.49 21.60 -16.41
CA PRO A 215 -9.37 21.86 -15.50
C PRO A 215 -8.88 20.62 -14.74
N SER A 216 -9.79 19.79 -14.22
CA SER A 216 -9.45 18.56 -13.50
C SER A 216 -8.69 17.54 -14.36
N ASN A 217 -9.13 17.32 -15.61
CA ASN A 217 -8.45 16.41 -16.54
C ASN A 217 -7.06 16.95 -16.94
N ARG A 218 -6.91 18.28 -17.09
CA ARG A 218 -5.61 18.91 -17.37
C ARG A 218 -4.68 18.79 -16.18
N ARG A 219 -5.18 19.03 -14.96
CA ARG A 219 -4.42 18.91 -13.71
C ARG A 219 -3.96 17.48 -13.48
N LEU A 220 -4.83 16.48 -13.70
CA LEU A 220 -4.50 15.06 -13.62
C LEU A 220 -3.31 14.69 -14.55
N LYS A 221 -3.32 15.17 -15.80
CA LYS A 221 -2.20 14.95 -16.74
C LYS A 221 -0.93 15.67 -16.32
N ALA A 222 -1.03 16.88 -15.76
CA ALA A 222 0.12 17.65 -15.29
C ALA A 222 0.79 16.96 -14.09
N ILE A 223 0.00 16.47 -13.14
CA ILE A 223 0.48 15.73 -11.96
C ILE A 223 1.17 14.44 -12.39
N ASP A 224 0.57 13.64 -13.27
CA ASP A 224 1.21 12.40 -13.78
C ASP A 224 2.58 12.69 -14.41
N LYS A 225 2.69 13.78 -15.17
CA LYS A 225 3.95 14.21 -15.78
C LYS A 225 4.98 14.61 -14.72
N GLU A 226 4.57 15.35 -13.69
CA GLU A 226 5.44 15.81 -12.61
C GLU A 226 5.98 14.64 -11.76
N ILE A 227 5.11 13.69 -11.39
CA ILE A 227 5.50 12.47 -10.67
C ILE A 227 6.48 11.66 -11.50
N LYS A 228 6.18 11.42 -12.78
CA LYS A 228 7.06 10.67 -13.69
C LYS A 228 8.42 11.35 -13.87
N ALA A 229 8.45 12.67 -13.99
CA ALA A 229 9.70 13.41 -14.11
C ALA A 229 10.55 13.27 -12.83
N SER A 230 9.94 13.39 -11.66
CA SER A 230 10.61 13.27 -10.36
C SER A 230 11.20 11.87 -10.16
N LEU A 231 10.40 10.82 -10.39
CA LEU A 231 10.87 9.44 -10.28
C LEU A 231 11.94 9.10 -11.31
N LYS A 232 11.80 9.58 -12.55
CA LYS A 232 12.82 9.38 -13.59
C LYS A 232 14.15 10.07 -13.21
N ALA A 233 14.10 11.25 -12.61
CA ALA A 233 15.29 11.92 -12.11
C ALA A 233 15.97 11.11 -10.99
N LEU A 234 15.19 10.57 -10.06
CA LEU A 234 15.67 9.71 -8.97
C LEU A 234 16.32 8.43 -9.52
N ILE A 235 15.66 7.73 -10.45
CA ILE A 235 16.20 6.50 -11.07
C ILE A 235 17.49 6.79 -11.84
N ASN A 236 17.50 7.82 -12.69
CA ASN A 236 18.70 8.19 -13.46
C ASN A 236 19.89 8.54 -12.55
N LYS A 237 19.63 9.17 -11.39
CA LYS A 237 20.66 9.47 -10.40
C LYS A 237 21.25 8.18 -9.81
N ARG A 238 20.40 7.18 -9.51
CA ARG A 238 20.82 5.88 -8.99
C ARG A 238 21.60 5.05 -10.01
N GLU A 239 21.14 4.97 -11.25
CA GLU A 239 21.84 4.24 -12.31
C GLU A 239 23.27 4.79 -12.56
N LYS A 240 23.42 6.13 -12.48
CA LYS A 240 24.74 6.78 -12.59
C LYS A 240 25.66 6.45 -11.41
N ALA A 241 25.13 6.45 -10.19
CA ALA A 241 25.90 6.08 -9.00
C ALA A 241 26.38 4.63 -9.07
N MET A 242 25.51 3.70 -9.46
CA MET A 242 25.85 2.28 -9.65
C MET A 242 26.93 2.08 -10.73
N SER A 243 26.81 2.79 -11.85
CA SER A 243 27.81 2.73 -12.93
C SER A 243 29.17 3.36 -12.54
N GLY A 244 29.15 4.29 -11.58
CA GLY A 244 30.33 4.96 -11.05
C GLY A 244 31.07 4.17 -9.95
N GLY A 245 30.57 2.99 -9.57
CA GLY A 245 31.16 2.15 -8.53
C GLY A 245 30.88 2.61 -7.10
N GLU A 246 29.84 3.45 -6.89
CA GLU A 246 29.36 3.73 -5.54
C GLU A 246 28.69 2.49 -4.93
N ASP A 247 28.89 2.28 -3.63
CA ASP A 247 28.26 1.16 -2.91
C ASP A 247 26.73 1.28 -2.95
N ALA A 248 26.06 0.18 -3.31
CA ALA A 248 24.61 0.11 -3.33
C ALA A 248 24.05 0.37 -1.92
N LYS A 249 23.03 1.23 -1.80
CA LYS A 249 22.35 1.48 -0.51
C LYS A 249 21.47 0.30 -0.09
N ASN A 250 21.33 -0.72 -0.96
CA ASN A 250 20.55 -1.93 -0.75
C ASN A 250 19.06 -1.66 -0.42
N ASP A 251 18.53 -0.53 -0.91
CA ASP A 251 17.11 -0.21 -0.85
C ASP A 251 16.33 -0.92 -1.99
N LEU A 252 14.99 -0.86 -1.92
CA LEU A 252 14.12 -1.54 -2.89
C LEU A 252 14.42 -1.14 -4.34
N LEU A 253 14.71 0.14 -4.58
CA LEU A 253 15.02 0.65 -5.90
C LEU A 253 16.38 0.13 -6.40
N ASP A 254 17.41 0.16 -5.56
CA ASP A 254 18.72 -0.37 -5.95
C ASP A 254 18.62 -1.87 -6.30
N ILE A 255 17.86 -2.66 -5.52
CA ILE A 255 17.64 -4.08 -5.80
C ILE A 255 16.87 -4.27 -7.12
N LEU A 256 15.87 -3.44 -7.38
CA LEU A 256 15.09 -3.47 -8.62
C LEU A 256 15.96 -3.18 -9.84
N LEU A 257 16.79 -2.13 -9.77
CA LEU A 257 17.70 -1.73 -10.85
C LEU A 257 18.76 -2.79 -11.10
N GLU A 258 19.37 -3.32 -10.04
CA GLU A 258 20.36 -4.40 -10.11
C GLU A 258 19.75 -5.66 -10.73
N SER A 259 18.57 -6.08 -10.27
CA SER A 259 17.89 -7.25 -10.83
C SER A 259 17.51 -7.04 -12.30
N ASN A 260 17.08 -5.84 -12.68
CA ASN A 260 16.75 -5.52 -14.06
C ASN A 260 18.00 -5.55 -14.95
N PHE A 261 19.11 -5.01 -14.46
CA PHE A 261 20.40 -5.02 -15.16
C PHE A 261 20.91 -6.43 -15.41
N ARG A 262 20.86 -7.31 -14.38
CA ARG A 262 21.24 -8.72 -14.51
C ARG A 262 20.40 -9.46 -15.53
N GLU A 263 19.08 -9.27 -15.49
CA GLU A 263 18.16 -9.91 -16.44
C GLU A 263 18.48 -9.49 -17.90
N ILE A 264 18.85 -8.22 -18.12
CA ILE A 264 19.28 -7.71 -19.44
C ILE A 264 20.63 -8.32 -19.87
N GLN A 265 21.59 -8.49 -18.96
CA GLN A 265 22.91 -9.05 -19.28
C GLN A 265 22.86 -10.55 -19.59
N GLU A 266 22.14 -11.33 -18.77
CA GLU A 266 22.12 -12.80 -18.87
C GLU A 266 21.50 -13.32 -20.17
N HIS A 267 20.61 -12.54 -20.80
CA HIS A 267 19.84 -12.97 -21.97
C HIS A 267 20.13 -12.18 -23.26
N GLY A 268 21.16 -11.33 -23.25
CA GLY A 268 21.61 -10.56 -24.41
C GLY A 268 20.74 -9.36 -24.79
N ASN A 269 21.22 -8.57 -25.77
CA ASN A 269 20.71 -7.23 -26.11
C ASN A 269 19.38 -7.20 -26.90
N THR A 270 18.51 -8.19 -26.72
CA THR A 270 17.14 -8.12 -27.23
C THR A 270 16.32 -7.23 -26.29
N LYS A 271 15.89 -6.06 -26.79
CA LYS A 271 15.07 -5.02 -26.10
C LYS A 271 13.82 -5.52 -25.33
N ILE A 272 13.48 -6.81 -25.42
CA ILE A 272 12.22 -7.39 -24.96
C ILE A 272 12.33 -7.96 -23.53
N ILE A 273 13.54 -8.25 -23.04
CA ILE A 273 13.74 -9.09 -21.84
C ILE A 273 13.82 -8.29 -20.52
N GLY A 274 14.35 -7.07 -20.53
CA GLY A 274 14.33 -6.18 -19.35
C GLY A 274 13.05 -5.34 -19.22
N MET A 275 12.94 -4.60 -18.12
CA MET A 275 12.03 -3.46 -17.98
C MET A 275 12.65 -2.21 -18.60
N SER A 276 11.84 -1.43 -19.31
CA SER A 276 12.23 -0.09 -19.74
C SER A 276 12.30 0.88 -18.55
N ILE A 277 12.97 2.02 -18.71
CA ILE A 277 12.97 3.07 -17.68
C ILE A 277 11.54 3.56 -17.36
N GLU A 278 10.66 3.61 -18.37
CA GLU A 278 9.24 3.92 -18.15
C GLU A 278 8.52 2.84 -17.34
N ASP A 279 8.82 1.56 -17.57
CA ASP A 279 8.28 0.46 -16.77
C ASP A 279 8.75 0.57 -15.31
N VAL A 280 10.04 0.84 -15.07
CA VAL A 280 10.59 1.02 -13.72
C VAL A 280 9.93 2.20 -13.00
N VAL A 281 9.71 3.33 -13.71
CA VAL A 281 8.97 4.47 -13.16
C VAL A 281 7.56 4.07 -12.76
N ASP A 282 6.84 3.32 -13.60
CA ASP A 282 5.49 2.87 -13.29
C ASP A 282 5.46 1.90 -12.09
N GLU A 283 6.46 1.03 -11.94
CA GLU A 283 6.60 0.17 -10.75
C GLU A 283 6.90 0.99 -9.47
N CYS A 284 7.76 2.00 -9.56
CA CYS A 284 8.04 2.88 -8.42
C CYS A 284 6.79 3.65 -7.96
N LYS A 285 5.96 4.12 -8.91
CA LYS A 285 4.70 4.82 -8.60
C LYS A 285 3.74 3.93 -7.81
N ILE A 286 3.58 2.67 -8.23
CA ILE A 286 2.69 1.75 -7.51
C ILE A 286 3.26 1.36 -6.14
N PHE A 287 4.58 1.26 -5.96
CA PHE A 287 5.16 1.02 -4.63
C PHE A 287 4.90 2.17 -3.66
N TYR A 288 5.08 3.41 -4.11
CA TYR A 288 4.71 4.60 -3.32
C TYR A 288 3.23 4.58 -2.94
N PHE A 289 2.35 4.39 -3.93
CA PHE A 289 0.90 4.42 -3.70
C PHE A 289 0.41 3.28 -2.81
N ALA A 290 0.79 2.03 -3.14
CA ALA A 290 0.31 0.84 -2.43
C ALA A 290 0.87 0.75 -1.00
N GLY A 291 2.14 1.12 -0.79
CA GLY A 291 2.80 1.01 0.51
C GLY A 291 2.30 2.01 1.54
N GLN A 292 1.94 3.22 1.13
CA GLN A 292 1.59 4.30 2.06
C GLN A 292 0.09 4.33 2.39
N GLU A 293 -0.81 4.31 1.40
CA GLU A 293 -2.25 4.48 1.62
C GLU A 293 -2.82 3.32 2.46
N THR A 294 -2.55 2.08 2.07
CA THR A 294 -3.07 0.88 2.74
C THR A 294 -2.57 0.79 4.18
N THR A 295 -1.28 1.07 4.41
CA THR A 295 -0.67 1.03 5.74
C THR A 295 -1.20 2.15 6.64
N SER A 296 -1.42 3.36 6.11
CA SER A 296 -1.95 4.47 6.92
C SER A 296 -3.36 4.17 7.42
N VAL A 297 -4.22 3.63 6.53
CA VAL A 297 -5.58 3.19 6.87
C VAL A 297 -5.53 2.09 7.94
N LEU A 298 -4.65 1.10 7.77
CA LEU A 298 -4.49 0.01 8.74
C LEU A 298 -4.09 0.55 10.12
N LEU A 299 -3.10 1.45 10.19
CA LEU A 299 -2.63 2.02 11.45
C LEU A 299 -3.71 2.87 12.13
N THR A 300 -4.42 3.71 11.38
CA THR A 300 -5.51 4.52 11.93
C THR A 300 -6.57 3.64 12.57
N TRP A 301 -7.09 2.66 11.83
CA TRP A 301 -8.13 1.81 12.38
C TRP A 301 -7.61 0.94 13.53
N THR A 302 -6.34 0.55 13.51
CA THR A 302 -5.72 -0.12 14.65
C THR A 302 -5.75 0.78 15.90
N MET A 303 -5.42 2.07 15.79
CA MET A 303 -5.53 3.02 16.91
C MET A 303 -6.97 3.16 17.39
N VAL A 304 -7.93 3.28 16.47
CA VAL A 304 -9.37 3.37 16.79
C VAL A 304 -9.85 2.12 17.52
N LEU A 305 -9.47 0.93 17.08
CA LEU A 305 -9.84 -0.32 17.74
C LEU A 305 -9.17 -0.50 19.10
N LEU A 306 -7.88 -0.17 19.22
CA LEU A 306 -7.19 -0.25 20.51
C LEU A 306 -7.79 0.74 21.53
N ALA A 307 -8.25 1.91 21.08
CA ALA A 307 -8.97 2.85 21.92
C ALA A 307 -10.35 2.32 22.36
N GLN A 308 -11.05 1.59 21.49
CA GLN A 308 -12.35 0.96 21.81
C GLN A 308 -12.23 -0.28 22.70
N TYR A 309 -11.09 -0.98 22.65
CA TYR A 309 -10.85 -2.22 23.41
C TYR A 309 -9.63 -2.09 24.35
N PRO A 310 -9.74 -1.36 25.47
CA PRO A 310 -8.62 -1.08 26.38
C PRO A 310 -7.91 -2.33 26.91
N ASN A 311 -8.64 -3.43 27.14
CA ASN A 311 -8.05 -4.70 27.57
C ASN A 311 -7.04 -5.25 26.55
N TRP A 312 -7.33 -5.12 25.26
CA TRP A 312 -6.40 -5.52 24.20
C TRP A 312 -5.23 -4.55 24.06
N GLN A 313 -5.48 -3.25 24.26
CA GLN A 313 -4.41 -2.26 24.31
C GLN A 313 -3.42 -2.52 25.46
N ALA A 314 -3.93 -2.83 26.66
CA ALA A 314 -3.10 -3.15 27.81
C ALA A 314 -2.24 -4.39 27.56
N ARG A 315 -2.84 -5.47 27.02
CA ARG A 315 -2.13 -6.70 26.66
C ARG A 315 -1.05 -6.47 25.60
N ALA A 316 -1.34 -5.67 24.58
CA ALA A 316 -0.36 -5.32 23.55
C ALA A 316 0.81 -4.52 24.13
N ARG A 317 0.55 -3.57 25.04
CA ARG A 317 1.60 -2.82 25.75
C ARG A 317 2.44 -3.72 26.64
N GLU A 318 1.82 -4.61 27.39
CA GLU A 318 2.51 -5.56 28.26
C GLU A 318 3.44 -6.48 27.45
N GLU A 319 2.97 -7.03 26.33
CA GLU A 319 3.78 -7.86 25.44
C GLU A 319 5.01 -7.09 24.93
N VAL A 320 4.84 -5.84 24.46
CA VAL A 320 5.94 -5.01 23.99
C VAL A 320 6.97 -4.74 25.11
N VAL A 321 6.50 -4.43 26.33
CA VAL A 321 7.37 -4.20 27.49
C VAL A 321 8.11 -5.48 27.90
N GLN A 322 7.45 -6.64 27.86
CA GLN A 322 8.08 -7.92 28.18
C GLN A 322 9.18 -8.29 27.17
N VAL A 323 8.94 -8.05 25.89
CA VAL A 323 9.90 -8.41 24.83
C VAL A 323 11.07 -7.43 24.74
N PHE A 324 10.80 -6.11 24.78
CA PHE A 324 11.82 -5.10 24.52
C PHE A 324 12.27 -4.32 25.75
N GLY A 325 11.44 -4.20 26.78
CA GLY A 325 11.68 -3.27 27.90
C GLY A 325 11.91 -1.85 27.38
N ASN A 326 13.08 -1.29 27.70
CA ASN A 326 13.52 0.03 27.22
C ASN A 326 14.44 -0.02 25.98
N LYS A 327 14.62 -1.21 25.39
CA LYS A 327 15.48 -1.37 24.21
C LYS A 327 14.73 -0.97 22.95
N LYS A 328 15.48 -0.57 21.93
CA LYS A 328 14.91 -0.34 20.59
C LYS A 328 14.42 -1.67 20.00
N PRO A 329 13.33 -1.67 19.22
CA PRO A 329 12.87 -2.85 18.52
C PRO A 329 13.93 -3.40 17.56
N ASP A 330 14.10 -4.71 17.56
CA ASP A 330 14.95 -5.45 16.63
C ASP A 330 14.14 -6.57 15.96
N PHE A 331 14.75 -7.21 14.96
CA PHE A 331 14.06 -8.21 14.15
C PHE A 331 13.59 -9.41 14.99
N ASP A 332 14.44 -9.88 15.89
CA ASP A 332 14.14 -11.06 16.70
C ASP A 332 13.01 -10.79 17.69
N GLY A 333 13.00 -9.64 18.35
CA GLY A 333 11.91 -9.27 19.25
C GLY A 333 10.58 -9.09 18.51
N LEU A 334 10.57 -8.54 17.29
CA LEU A 334 9.33 -8.35 16.53
C LEU A 334 8.62 -9.69 16.23
N ASN A 335 9.38 -10.77 16.02
CA ASN A 335 8.83 -12.11 15.81
C ASN A 335 8.15 -12.71 17.06
N HIS A 336 8.37 -12.11 18.24
CA HIS A 336 7.77 -12.55 19.50
C HIS A 336 6.47 -11.80 19.85
N LEU A 337 6.08 -10.77 19.07
CA LEU A 337 4.88 -9.97 19.29
C LEU A 337 3.60 -10.65 18.75
N LYS A 338 3.10 -11.67 19.44
CA LYS A 338 1.93 -12.46 19.02
C LYS A 338 0.63 -11.68 19.17
N VAL A 339 0.43 -10.98 20.28
CA VAL A 339 -0.79 -10.21 20.56
C VAL A 339 -0.92 -9.06 19.58
N VAL A 340 0.16 -8.31 19.35
CA VAL A 340 0.16 -7.22 18.35
C VAL A 340 -0.16 -7.76 16.95
N SER A 341 0.43 -8.90 16.57
CA SER A 341 0.16 -9.55 15.27
C SER A 341 -1.30 -9.99 15.12
N ILE A 342 -1.90 -10.53 16.18
CA ILE A 342 -3.31 -10.92 16.19
C ILE A 342 -4.21 -9.69 16.05
N SER A 343 -3.92 -8.59 16.76
CA SER A 343 -4.71 -7.35 16.66
C SER A 343 -4.71 -6.79 15.23
N LEU A 344 -3.55 -6.77 14.56
CA LEU A 344 -3.44 -6.35 13.15
C LEU A 344 -4.19 -7.30 12.22
N HIS A 345 -4.12 -8.61 12.46
CA HIS A 345 -4.80 -9.60 11.63
C HIS A 345 -6.32 -9.56 11.76
N LEU A 346 -6.84 -9.43 13.00
CA LEU A 346 -8.27 -9.24 13.25
C LEU A 346 -8.78 -8.01 12.49
N GLN A 347 -8.01 -6.93 12.49
CA GLN A 347 -8.35 -5.72 11.75
C GLN A 347 -8.38 -5.93 10.23
N LEU A 348 -7.41 -6.65 9.65
CA LEU A 348 -7.44 -6.99 8.22
C LEU A 348 -8.69 -7.82 7.85
N ASN A 349 -9.16 -8.68 8.75
CA ASN A 349 -10.40 -9.46 8.56
C ASN A 349 -11.67 -8.62 8.78
N SER A 350 -11.66 -7.62 9.65
CA SER A 350 -12.80 -6.73 9.90
C SER A 350 -12.93 -5.62 8.85
N CYS A 351 -11.81 -5.13 8.30
CA CYS A 351 -11.78 -4.04 7.32
C CYS A 351 -11.51 -4.48 5.87
N THR A 352 -11.49 -5.78 5.58
CA THR A 352 -11.46 -6.29 4.18
C THR A 352 -12.62 -5.73 3.36
N SER A 353 -13.74 -5.37 4.02
CA SER A 353 -14.87 -4.67 3.39
C SER A 353 -14.57 -3.22 2.96
N ILE A 354 -13.55 -2.56 3.52
CA ILE A 354 -13.20 -1.15 3.22
C ILE A 354 -12.08 -1.08 2.17
N LEU A 355 -11.06 -1.92 2.29
CA LEU A 355 -9.90 -1.93 1.37
C LEU A 355 -10.26 -2.43 -0.03
N CYS A 356 -11.15 -3.44 -0.15
CA CYS A 356 -11.68 -3.86 -1.45
C CYS A 356 -12.56 -2.81 -2.15
N CYS A 357 -12.96 -1.73 -1.46
CA CYS A 357 -13.80 -0.68 -2.05
C CYS A 357 -13.01 0.45 -2.71
N TYR A 358 -11.68 0.51 -2.51
CA TYR A 358 -10.80 1.54 -3.10
C TYR A 358 -9.93 1.02 -4.26
N CYS A 359 -9.92 -0.28 -4.54
CA CYS A 359 -9.23 -0.89 -5.69
C CYS A 359 -10.17 -1.21 -6.85
#